data_AF-B9D586-F1
#
_entry.id   AF-B9D586-F1
#
_cell.length_a   1.000
_cell.length_b   1.000
_cell.length_c   1.000
_cell.angle_alpha   90.00
_cell.angle_beta   90.00
_cell.angle_gamma   90.00
#
_symmetry.space_group_name_H-M   'P 1'
#
loop_
_entity.id
_entity.type
_entity.pdbx_description
1 polymer ?
#
loop_
_entity_poly.entity_id
_entity_poly.type
_entity_poly.pdbx_seq_one_letter_code
_entity_poly.pdbx_strand_id
1 'polypeptide(L)'
;MTLDFCCGSSGEIQRINVKFFDKNLTEGNINFSKLKEFATNSGIKLGEKQEQILKKLGKPTDLQEENTTSIATYITGQSQSKLLQEFDMPLYYEKFIFSDGVLKEYEFGFEYP
;
A
#
# COMPACT_ATOMS: atom_id res chain seq x y z
N MET A 1 -12.27 2.25 8.61
CA MET A 1 -11.10 1.73 7.86
C MET A 1 -10.16 1.12 8.86
N THR A 2 -9.37 0.17 8.39
CA THR A 2 -8.47 -0.61 9.23
C THR A 2 -7.03 -0.29 8.84
N LEU A 3 -6.17 -0.08 9.85
CA LEU A 3 -4.71 0.02 9.70
C LEU A 3 -4.09 -1.18 10.40
N ASP A 4 -3.47 -2.05 9.62
CA ASP A 4 -2.72 -3.19 10.15
C ASP A 4 -1.22 -2.90 10.04
N PHE A 5 -0.51 -3.08 11.14
CA PHE A 5 0.92 -2.81 11.26
C PHE A 5 1.62 -4.15 11.49
N CYS A 6 2.43 -4.55 10.52
CA CYS A 6 3.28 -5.72 10.65
C CYS A 6 4.72 -5.24 10.87
N CYS A 7 5.33 -5.73 11.96
CA CYS A 7 6.63 -5.28 12.47
C CYS A 7 7.67 -6.38 12.34
N GLY A 8 8.89 -6.00 11.96
CA GLY A 8 9.96 -6.89 11.55
C GLY A 8 10.73 -7.56 12.68
N SER A 9 10.86 -8.88 12.57
CA SER A 9 12.06 -9.61 12.95
C SER A 9 13.06 -9.66 11.77
N SER A 10 14.28 -10.18 11.98
CA SER A 10 15.34 -10.23 10.97
C SER A 10 14.84 -10.82 9.64
N GLY A 11 14.79 -10.01 8.57
CA GLY A 11 14.36 -10.41 7.23
C GLY A 11 12.88 -10.14 6.90
N GLU A 12 12.12 -9.47 7.78
CA GLU A 12 10.72 -9.14 7.56
C GLU A 12 10.50 -7.67 7.21
N ILE A 13 9.64 -7.41 6.23
CA ILE A 13 9.29 -6.08 5.72
C ILE A 13 8.47 -5.30 6.77
N GLN A 14 8.86 -4.05 7.07
CA GLN A 14 8.00 -3.13 7.81
C GLN A 14 6.89 -2.62 6.88
N ARG A 15 5.65 -2.98 7.17
CA ARG A 15 4.51 -2.64 6.30
C ARG A 15 3.29 -2.17 7.05
N ILE A 16 2.58 -1.26 6.39
CA ILE A 16 1.29 -0.75 6.81
C ILE A 16 0.28 -1.15 5.74
N ASN A 17 -0.81 -1.77 6.17
CA ASN A 17 -1.91 -2.15 5.32
C ASN A 17 -3.16 -1.33 5.64
N VAL A 18 -3.78 -0.77 4.60
CA VAL A 18 -4.95 0.10 4.68
C VAL A 18 -6.10 -0.52 3.91
N LYS A 19 -7.20 -0.85 4.59
CA LYS A 19 -8.39 -1.46 3.96
C LYS A 19 -9.71 -0.97 4.53
N PHE A 20 -10.80 -1.23 3.81
CA PHE A 20 -12.14 -0.98 4.34
C PHE A 20 -12.36 -1.73 5.66
N PHE A 21 -13.21 -1.17 6.51
CA PHE A 21 -13.53 -1.81 7.79
C PHE A 21 -14.29 -3.11 7.54
N ASP A 22 -13.75 -4.21 8.05
CA ASP A 22 -14.40 -5.51 8.06
C ASP A 22 -14.72 -5.90 9.51
N LYS A 23 -16.01 -6.12 9.78
CA LYS A 23 -16.53 -6.50 11.10
C LYS A 23 -16.10 -7.91 11.52
N ASN A 24 -15.69 -8.73 10.55
CA ASN A 24 -15.29 -10.11 10.79
C ASN A 24 -13.79 -10.23 11.11
N LEU A 25 -13.03 -9.12 11.04
CA LEU A 25 -11.65 -9.07 11.52
C LEU A 25 -11.64 -9.07 13.05
N THR A 26 -11.63 -10.26 13.65
CA THR A 26 -11.65 -10.49 15.11
C THR A 26 -10.31 -10.92 15.70
N GLU A 27 -9.27 -11.12 14.89
CA GLU A 27 -7.95 -11.60 15.34
C GLU A 27 -6.94 -10.46 15.54
N GLY A 28 -6.02 -10.65 16.49
CA GLY A 28 -5.27 -9.60 17.19
C GLY A 28 -4.34 -8.70 16.35
N ASN A 29 -4.05 -7.52 16.92
CA ASN A 29 -3.16 -6.44 16.46
C ASN A 29 -3.67 -5.52 15.34
N ILE A 30 -4.98 -5.47 15.13
CA ILE A 30 -5.59 -4.55 14.18
C ILE A 30 -5.87 -3.19 14.84
N ASN A 31 -5.23 -2.13 14.33
CA ASN A 31 -5.48 -0.77 14.80
C ASN A 31 -6.62 -0.13 14.00
N PHE A 32 -7.72 0.16 14.69
CA PHE A 32 -8.81 0.92 14.08
C PHE A 32 -8.43 2.40 13.99
N SER A 33 -8.49 2.94 12.79
CA SER A 33 -8.27 4.37 12.60
C SER A 33 -9.50 5.17 13.01
N LYS A 34 -9.30 6.22 13.81
CA LYS A 34 -10.34 7.24 14.07
C LYS A 34 -10.50 8.20 12.89
N LEU A 35 -9.62 8.12 11.89
CA LEU A 35 -9.69 8.95 10.69
C LEU A 35 -10.91 8.52 9.86
N LYS A 36 -11.69 9.51 9.44
CA LYS A 36 -12.84 9.28 8.55
C LYS A 36 -12.39 8.80 7.17
N GLU A 37 -11.25 9.31 6.70
CA GLU A 37 -10.67 9.01 5.39
C GLU A 37 -9.15 8.93 5.49
N PHE A 38 -8.55 8.10 4.64
CA PHE A 38 -7.12 7.99 4.41
C PHE A 38 -6.88 8.37 2.96
N ALA A 39 -5.83 9.13 2.73
CA ALA A 39 -5.33 9.43 1.41
C ALA A 39 -3.80 9.32 1.45
N THR A 40 -3.22 8.79 0.40
CA THR A 40 -1.76 8.84 0.21
C THR A 40 -1.30 10.30 0.03
N ASN A 41 0.00 10.55 0.04
CA ASN A 41 0.55 11.88 -0.30
C ASN A 41 0.16 12.32 -1.72
N SER A 42 -0.06 11.34 -2.61
CA SER A 42 -0.59 11.56 -3.95
C SER A 42 -2.11 11.72 -3.95
N GLY A 43 -2.79 11.79 -2.81
CA GLY A 43 -4.24 11.97 -2.71
C GLY A 43 -5.08 10.77 -3.15
N ILE A 44 -4.50 9.58 -3.26
CA ILE A 44 -5.20 8.35 -3.65
C ILE A 44 -5.94 7.79 -2.43
N LYS A 45 -7.21 7.44 -2.61
CA LYS A 45 -8.11 6.92 -1.57
C LYS A 45 -8.67 5.55 -1.95
N LEU A 46 -9.06 4.80 -0.91
CA LEU A 46 -9.85 3.59 -1.10
C LEU A 46 -11.14 3.90 -1.87
N GLY A 47 -11.52 3.01 -2.78
CA GLY A 47 -12.69 3.15 -3.66
C GLY A 47 -12.42 3.86 -4.99
N GLU A 48 -11.23 4.43 -5.21
CA GLU A 48 -10.85 4.97 -6.52
C GLU A 48 -10.67 3.88 -7.57
N LYS A 49 -10.89 4.23 -8.85
CA LYS A 49 -10.77 3.29 -9.97
C LYS A 49 -9.31 3.01 -10.31
N GLN A 50 -9.00 1.75 -10.66
CA GLN A 50 -7.68 1.33 -11.11
C GLN A 50 -7.13 2.24 -12.22
N GLU A 51 -7.93 2.50 -13.26
CA GLU A 51 -7.54 3.36 -14.39
C GLU A 51 -7.11 4.77 -13.96
N GLN A 52 -7.79 5.35 -12.96
CA GLN A 52 -7.49 6.70 -12.47
C GLN A 52 -6.15 6.71 -11.72
N ILE A 53 -5.91 5.69 -10.89
CA ILE A 53 -4.67 5.54 -10.13
C ILE A 53 -3.49 5.29 -11.08
N LEU A 54 -3.62 4.35 -12.03
CA LEU A 54 -2.56 4.04 -13.00
C LEU A 54 -2.26 5.25 -13.90
N LYS A 55 -3.26 6.04 -14.29
CA LYS A 55 -3.05 7.29 -15.03
C LYS A 55 -2.26 8.33 -14.23
N LYS A 56 -2.44 8.35 -12.91
CA LYS A 56 -1.76 9.29 -12.00
C LYS A 56 -0.33 8.88 -11.68
N LEU A 57 -0.11 7.61 -11.40
CA LEU A 57 1.18 7.06 -10.98
C LEU A 57 2.05 6.59 -12.15
N GLY A 58 1.46 6.38 -13.33
CA GLY A 58 2.13 5.78 -14.47
C GLY A 58 2.23 4.26 -14.37
N LYS A 59 3.10 3.69 -15.19
CA LYS A 59 3.26 2.23 -15.30
C LYS A 59 3.83 1.65 -13.99
N PRO A 60 3.20 0.62 -13.39
CA PRO A 60 3.74 -0.03 -12.21
C PRO A 60 5.01 -0.83 -12.54
N THR A 61 5.80 -1.12 -11.50
CA THR A 61 6.94 -2.03 -11.59
C THR A 61 6.47 -3.44 -11.96
N ASP A 62 5.37 -3.88 -11.36
CA ASP A 62 4.72 -5.16 -11.62
C ASP A 62 3.19 -5.01 -11.60
N LEU A 63 2.50 -5.71 -12.49
CA LEU A 63 1.04 -5.73 -12.57
C LEU A 63 0.58 -7.17 -12.73
N GLN A 64 -0.12 -7.68 -11.71
CA GLN A 64 -0.71 -9.02 -11.69
C GLN A 64 -2.22 -8.89 -11.82
N GLU A 65 -2.83 -9.71 -12.67
CA GLU A 65 -4.27 -9.72 -12.91
C GLU A 65 -4.79 -11.15 -12.79
N GLU A 66 -5.75 -11.37 -11.89
CA GLU A 66 -6.39 -12.67 -11.68
C GLU A 66 -7.89 -12.49 -11.47
N ASN A 67 -8.70 -12.96 -12.42
CA ASN A 67 -10.16 -12.82 -12.43
C ASN A 67 -10.59 -11.36 -12.26
N THR A 68 -11.25 -11.03 -11.14
CA THR A 68 -11.72 -9.67 -10.81
C THR A 68 -10.75 -8.91 -9.92
N THR A 69 -9.62 -9.52 -9.55
CA THR A 69 -8.61 -8.93 -8.68
C THR A 69 -7.38 -8.55 -9.50
N SER A 70 -6.80 -7.39 -9.21
CA SER A 70 -5.51 -7.00 -9.76
C SER A 70 -4.64 -6.37 -8.69
N ILE A 71 -3.33 -6.52 -8.83
CA ILE A 71 -2.33 -5.99 -7.91
C ILE A 71 -1.32 -5.19 -8.72
N ALA A 72 -1.25 -3.88 -8.47
CA ALA A 72 -0.22 -3.01 -9.03
C ALA A 72 0.84 -2.72 -7.96
N THR A 73 2.08 -3.09 -8.24
CA THR A 73 3.22 -2.88 -7.34
C THR A 73 4.13 -1.79 -7.89
N TYR A 74 4.48 -0.82 -7.06
CA TYR A 74 5.45 0.23 -7.34
C TYR A 74 6.62 0.10 -6.38
N ILE A 75 7.84 0.14 -6.92
CA ILE A 75 9.07 0.06 -6.15
C ILE A 75 9.89 1.32 -6.42
N THR A 76 10.30 1.99 -5.34
CA THR A 76 11.19 3.14 -5.39
C THR A 76 12.48 2.80 -4.65
N GLY A 77 13.57 2.68 -5.39
CA GLY A 77 14.91 2.48 -4.82
C GLY A 77 15.49 3.79 -4.27
N GLN A 78 16.49 3.67 -3.40
CA GLN A 78 17.16 4.83 -2.79
C GLN A 78 17.69 5.80 -3.86
N SER A 79 18.33 5.30 -4.92
CA SER A 79 18.86 6.13 -6.02
C SER A 79 17.81 6.95 -6.77
N GLN A 80 16.53 6.60 -6.67
CA GLN A 80 15.42 7.22 -7.39
C GLN A 80 14.69 8.28 -6.56
N SER A 81 15.00 8.40 -5.26
CA SER A 81 14.29 9.30 -4.35
C SER A 81 15.26 10.04 -3.43
N LYS A 82 15.22 11.38 -3.50
CA LYS A 82 15.96 12.24 -2.57
C LYS A 82 15.56 11.99 -1.13
N LEU A 83 14.26 11.77 -0.87
CA LEU A 83 13.77 11.46 0.46
C LEU A 83 14.41 10.18 1.01
N LEU A 84 14.53 9.13 0.19
CA LEU A 84 15.15 7.90 0.65
C LEU A 84 16.66 8.06 0.88
N GLN A 85 17.34 8.86 0.07
CA GLN A 85 18.77 9.17 0.26
C GLN A 85 19.02 10.01 1.52
N GLU A 86 18.22 11.05 1.75
CA GLU A 86 18.37 11.98 2.87
C GLU A 86 18.23 11.31 4.23
N PHE A 87 17.39 10.27 4.32
CA PHE A 87 17.11 9.55 5.55
C PHE A 87 17.75 8.16 5.61
N ASP A 88 18.66 7.84 4.67
CA ASP A 88 19.28 6.51 4.50
C ASP A 88 18.26 5.37 4.56
N MET A 89 17.10 5.60 3.95
CA MET A 89 16.00 4.63 3.93
C MET A 89 16.25 3.60 2.82
N PRO A 90 15.91 2.33 3.08
CA PRO A 90 16.00 1.27 2.10
C PRO A 90 14.91 1.42 1.03
N LEU A 91 14.70 0.37 0.24
CA LEU A 91 13.69 0.32 -0.81
C LEU A 91 12.29 0.56 -0.22
N TYR A 92 11.56 1.50 -0.81
CA TYR A 92 10.15 1.76 -0.51
C TYR A 92 9.27 1.07 -1.54
N TYR A 93 8.20 0.42 -1.07
CA TYR A 93 7.25 -0.23 -1.96
C TYR A 93 5.81 0.18 -1.63
N GLU A 94 4.98 0.15 -2.66
CA GLU A 94 3.55 0.38 -2.61
C GLU A 94 2.84 -0.71 -3.41
N LYS A 95 1.78 -1.28 -2.85
CA LYS A 95 0.89 -2.23 -3.51
C LYS A 95 -0.53 -1.74 -3.45
N PHE A 96 -1.14 -1.63 -4.63
CA PHE A 96 -2.55 -1.29 -4.80
C PHE A 96 -3.29 -2.56 -5.19
N ILE A 97 -4.19 -3.01 -4.31
CA ILE A 97 -4.98 -4.22 -4.53
C ILE A 97 -6.40 -3.81 -4.89
N PHE A 98 -6.78 -4.14 -6.11
CA PHE A 98 -8.07 -3.82 -6.69
C PHE A 98 -8.96 -5.05 -6.72
N SER A 99 -10.24 -4.85 -6.49
CA SER A 99 -11.28 -5.85 -6.74
C SER A 99 -12.41 -5.18 -7.50
N ASP A 100 -12.87 -5.80 -8.59
CA ASP A 100 -13.85 -5.24 -9.51
C ASP A 100 -13.44 -3.86 -10.05
N GLY A 101 -12.14 -3.68 -10.29
CA GLY A 101 -11.56 -2.44 -10.84
C GLY A 101 -11.50 -1.25 -9.87
N VAL A 102 -11.79 -1.45 -8.57
CA VAL A 102 -11.69 -0.39 -7.55
C VAL A 102 -10.71 -0.75 -6.44
N LEU A 103 -10.01 0.24 -5.91
CA LEU A 103 -9.02 0.06 -4.85
C LEU A 103 -9.70 -0.38 -3.55
N LYS A 104 -9.39 -1.58 -3.07
CA LYS A 104 -9.94 -2.11 -1.81
C LYS A 104 -8.93 -2.08 -0.68
N GLU A 105 -7.66 -2.26 -1.03
CA GLU A 105 -6.58 -2.37 -0.09
C GLU A 105 -5.31 -1.72 -0.64
N TYR A 106 -4.58 -1.04 0.23
CA TYR A 106 -3.33 -0.37 -0.07
C TYR A 106 -2.30 -0.78 0.98
N GLU A 107 -1.22 -1.41 0.54
CA GLU A 107 -0.10 -1.80 1.38
C GLU A 107 1.11 -0.96 1.00
N PHE A 108 1.83 -0.44 1.98
CA PHE A 108 3.09 0.26 1.72
C PHE A 108 4.08 0.02 2.85
N GLY A 109 5.36 0.15 2.54
CA GLY A 109 6.38 -0.15 3.52
C GLY A 109 7.80 -0.05 2.99
N PHE A 110 8.72 -0.51 3.82
CA PHE A 110 10.14 -0.50 3.54
C PHE A 110 10.70 -1.90 3.68
N GLU A 111 11.59 -2.28 2.78
CA GLU A 111 12.42 -3.48 2.96
C GLU A 111 13.27 -3.30 4.23
N TYR A 112 13.34 -4.32 5.09
CA TYR A 112 14.13 -4.23 6.32
C TYR A 112 15.58 -4.66 6.03
N PRO A 113 16.58 -3.85 6.40
CA PRO A 113 17.99 -4.16 6.18
C PRO A 113 18.51 -5.33 7.04
#